data_AF-A0A542RJT9-F1
#
_entry.id   AF-A0A542RJT9-F1
#
_cell.length_a   1.000
_cell.length_b   1.000
_cell.length_c   1.000
_cell.angle_alpha   90.00
_cell.angle_beta   90.00
_cell.angle_gamma   90.00
#
_symmetry.space_group_name_H-M   'P 1'
#
loop_
_entity.id
_entity.type
_entity.pdbx_description
1 polymer ?
#
loop_
_entity_poly.entity_id
_entity_poly.type
_entity_poly.pdbx_seq_one_letter_code
_entity_poly.pdbx_strand_id
1 'polypeptide(L)'
;MNRKLTAFCIYLLLSTLLAGCWDQVQIEERGFVVGVGIDMPRTKETEQQAKQEAPDKPPVKERFLATHQFVVPGGLVSGGQGSGGGQNTANEAFHNLVSEGDSLFEISRELATRTSRSPFYQHMKILIVSEDVARTKDGFARALDFYLRDPDSRRSSKVFISKGLAKEVLEVKPKTEKLPAIYVNSVAENDDKNSRMLPDVRLGDVHEELLSPYSFVVPRIRPEEQEVKLAGAAVFAHDNQLMGFLGEEETEGLNFLTGNISGGMLKGKLKNNLVSMNIQGMKHSIEADLRDRQHMKFTIIIECEGTLAESYTTMDYLNHMAMEKLEQVFAEEIQRMSNDTIRKVHNQMKVDVIKLGSYLKQHHFSLWKKIRQDWETGQRLYEKSEITVQAKVYLRNIGAINRTERQNNR
;
A
#
# COMPACT_ATOMS: atom_id res chain seq x y z
N MET A 1 63.06 17.53 -26.93
CA MET A 1 61.88 17.96 -26.16
C MET A 1 62.35 18.43 -24.78
N ASN A 2 62.04 19.67 -24.40
CA ASN A 2 62.65 20.31 -23.24
C ASN A 2 62.16 19.65 -21.93
N ARG A 3 63.02 18.90 -21.22
CA ARG A 3 62.63 18.12 -20.01
C ARG A 3 61.89 18.96 -18.96
N LYS A 4 62.23 20.25 -18.87
CA LYS A 4 61.57 21.24 -17.99
C LYS A 4 60.14 21.58 -18.44
N LEU A 5 59.89 21.65 -19.75
CA LEU A 5 58.57 21.93 -20.32
C LEU A 5 57.65 20.71 -20.16
N THR A 6 58.17 19.49 -20.37
CA THR A 6 57.42 18.26 -20.09
C THR A 6 57.10 18.10 -18.61
N ALA A 7 58.04 18.43 -17.70
CA ALA A 7 57.78 18.40 -16.26
C ALA A 7 56.71 19.43 -15.83
N PHE A 8 56.75 20.63 -16.41
CA PHE A 8 55.73 21.67 -16.16
C PHE A 8 54.35 21.25 -16.66
N CYS A 9 54.24 20.68 -17.87
CA CYS A 9 52.98 20.16 -18.39
C CYS A 9 52.43 19.00 -17.55
N ILE A 10 53.29 18.11 -17.05
CA ILE A 10 52.88 17.01 -16.15
C ILE A 10 52.36 17.57 -14.82
N TYR A 11 53.03 18.58 -14.24
CA TYR A 11 52.58 19.24 -13.01
C TYR A 11 51.22 19.94 -13.17
N LEU A 12 51.01 20.61 -14.31
CA LEU A 12 49.73 21.25 -14.64
C LEU A 12 48.60 20.21 -14.78
N LEU A 13 48.87 19.09 -15.46
CA LEU A 13 47.90 18.00 -15.64
C LEU A 13 47.56 17.30 -14.30
N LEU A 14 48.55 17.12 -13.42
CA LEU A 14 48.35 16.58 -12.08
C LEU A 14 47.56 17.54 -11.18
N SER A 15 47.70 18.85 -11.37
CA SER A 15 46.91 19.84 -10.62
C SER A 15 45.43 19.84 -11.00
N THR A 16 45.10 19.55 -12.26
CA THR A 16 43.69 19.41 -12.70
C THR A 16 43.03 18.13 -12.20
N LEU A 17 43.82 17.09 -11.89
CA LEU A 17 43.32 15.83 -11.31
C LEU A 17 43.05 15.92 -9.79
N LEU A 18 43.48 17.00 -9.13
CA LEU A 18 43.22 17.28 -7.71
C LEU A 18 41.95 18.10 -7.46
N ALA A 19 41.26 18.57 -8.51
CA ALA A 19 40.00 19.30 -8.41
C ALA A 19 38.78 18.34 -8.29
N GLY A 20 38.85 17.37 -7.40
CA GLY A 20 37.79 16.39 -7.17
C GLY A 20 36.95 16.73 -5.95
N CYS A 21 36.03 17.71 -6.06
CA CYS A 21 34.92 17.95 -5.10
C CYS A 21 33.95 19.07 -5.57
N TRP A 22 33.91 19.40 -6.87
CA TRP A 22 33.05 20.49 -7.36
C TRP A 22 31.55 20.17 -7.38
N ASP A 23 31.17 18.92 -7.16
CA ASP A 23 29.78 18.44 -7.22
C ASP A 23 29.24 18.01 -5.84
N GLN A 24 29.87 18.45 -4.75
CA GLN A 24 29.44 18.11 -3.40
C GLN A 24 28.34 19.04 -2.90
N VAL A 25 27.12 18.51 -2.79
CA VAL A 25 25.99 19.18 -2.10
C VAL A 25 25.93 18.68 -0.65
N GLN A 26 26.05 19.60 0.31
CA GLN A 26 26.08 19.27 1.74
C GLN A 26 24.73 18.73 2.21
N ILE A 27 24.73 17.95 3.30
CA ILE A 27 23.51 17.32 3.85
C ILE A 27 22.56 18.41 4.38
N GLU A 28 23.12 19.48 4.92
CA GLU A 28 22.45 20.63 5.52
C GLU A 28 21.73 21.51 4.49
N GLU A 29 22.11 21.40 3.21
CA GLU A 29 21.54 22.10 2.06
C GLU A 29 20.40 21.30 1.40
N ARG A 30 20.16 20.06 1.85
CA ARG A 30 19.12 19.16 1.31
C ARG A 30 17.82 19.27 2.09
N GLY A 31 16.72 19.39 1.37
CA GLY A 31 15.37 19.36 1.90
C GLY A 31 14.86 17.92 1.89
N PHE A 32 15.04 17.20 2.99
CA PHE A 32 14.61 15.80 3.07
C PHE A 32 13.09 15.68 2.96
N VAL A 33 12.61 15.12 1.84
CA VAL A 33 11.21 14.78 1.65
C VAL A 33 11.00 13.35 2.13
N VAL A 34 10.12 13.17 3.11
CA VAL A 34 9.83 11.85 3.70
C VAL A 34 8.47 11.29 3.28
N GLY A 35 7.57 12.14 2.82
CA GLY A 35 6.26 11.73 2.30
C GLY A 35 5.76 12.70 1.25
N VAL A 36 5.02 12.16 0.28
CA VAL A 36 4.37 12.93 -0.77
C VAL A 36 2.89 12.55 -0.82
N GLY A 37 2.02 13.55 -0.89
CA GLY A 37 0.59 13.40 -1.16
C GLY A 37 0.25 14.03 -2.50
N ILE A 38 -0.51 13.34 -3.35
CA ILE A 38 -0.93 13.82 -4.67
C ILE A 38 -2.45 13.88 -4.72
N ASP A 39 -2.95 15.08 -4.99
CA ASP A 39 -4.36 15.43 -5.05
C ASP A 39 -4.71 16.08 -6.40
N MET A 40 -6.00 16.15 -6.71
CA MET A 40 -6.49 16.99 -7.81
C MET A 40 -6.53 18.46 -7.35
N PRO A 41 -6.10 19.42 -8.19
CA PRO A 41 -6.24 20.85 -7.91
C PRO A 41 -7.71 21.24 -7.74
N ARG A 42 -7.99 22.12 -6.76
CA ARG A 42 -9.36 22.49 -6.40
C ARG A 42 -9.81 23.85 -6.95
N THR A 43 -8.88 24.72 -7.34
CA THR A 43 -9.17 26.13 -7.64
C THR A 43 -9.09 26.45 -9.13
N LYS A 44 -10.23 26.87 -9.69
CA LYS A 44 -10.30 27.44 -11.05
C LYS A 44 -9.49 28.73 -11.19
N GLU A 45 -9.24 29.42 -10.08
CA GLU A 45 -8.51 30.68 -10.02
C GLU A 45 -7.04 30.52 -10.43
N THR A 46 -6.35 29.49 -9.93
CA THR A 46 -4.96 29.27 -10.34
C THR A 46 -4.84 28.82 -11.79
N GLU A 47 -5.81 28.05 -12.28
CA GLU A 47 -5.88 27.71 -13.70
C GLU A 47 -6.09 28.95 -14.58
N GLN A 48 -6.87 29.92 -14.10
CA GLN A 48 -7.08 31.19 -14.78
C GLN A 48 -5.81 32.05 -14.77
N GLN A 49 -5.11 32.12 -13.63
CA GLN A 49 -3.84 32.85 -13.53
C GLN A 49 -2.76 32.23 -14.42
N ALA A 50 -2.59 30.91 -14.39
CA ALA A 50 -1.62 30.22 -15.26
C ALA A 50 -1.90 30.45 -16.75
N LYS A 51 -3.17 30.49 -17.16
CA LYS A 51 -3.58 30.84 -18.54
C LYS A 51 -3.32 32.31 -18.89
N GLN A 52 -3.36 33.22 -17.92
CA GLN A 52 -3.04 34.64 -18.13
C GLN A 52 -1.53 34.86 -18.25
N GLU A 53 -0.74 34.17 -17.43
CA GLU A 53 0.73 34.30 -17.42
C GLU A 53 1.38 33.63 -18.64
N ALA A 54 0.79 32.54 -19.15
CA ALA A 54 1.30 31.81 -20.31
C ALA A 54 0.15 31.44 -21.28
N PRO A 55 -0.39 32.40 -22.05
CA PRO A 55 -1.55 32.18 -22.92
C PRO A 55 -1.28 31.18 -24.06
N ASP A 56 -0.02 31.04 -24.48
CA ASP A 56 0.40 30.12 -25.54
C ASP A 56 0.85 28.74 -25.01
N LYS A 57 0.80 28.50 -23.68
CA LYS A 57 1.13 27.18 -23.13
C LYS A 57 0.11 26.16 -23.67
N PRO A 58 0.55 25.02 -24.22
CA PRO A 58 -0.37 24.01 -24.73
C PRO A 58 -1.30 23.53 -23.59
N PRO A 59 -2.59 23.30 -23.88
CA PRO A 59 -3.52 22.85 -22.86
C PRO A 59 -3.09 21.47 -22.36
N VAL A 60 -2.93 21.34 -21.04
CA VAL A 60 -2.60 20.06 -20.41
C VAL A 60 -3.89 19.38 -19.95
N LYS A 61 -3.94 18.05 -20.08
CA LYS A 61 -5.13 17.24 -19.78
C LYS A 61 -5.52 17.27 -18.31
N GLU A 62 -4.54 17.22 -17.41
CA GLU A 62 -4.73 17.08 -15.97
C GLU A 62 -3.61 17.85 -15.25
N ARG A 63 -3.98 18.51 -14.15
CA ARG A 63 -3.05 19.20 -13.25
C ARG A 63 -3.01 18.43 -11.94
N PHE A 64 -1.92 18.53 -11.19
CA PHE A 64 -1.74 17.88 -9.89
C PHE A 64 -1.50 18.92 -8.80
N LEU A 65 -1.98 18.62 -7.60
CA LEU A 65 -1.62 19.31 -6.37
C LEU A 65 -0.76 18.35 -5.55
N ALA A 66 0.52 18.67 -5.35
CA ALA A 66 1.42 17.82 -4.59
C ALA A 66 1.80 18.45 -3.26
N THR A 67 1.57 17.71 -2.17
CA THR A 67 2.01 18.02 -0.82
C THR A 67 3.30 17.28 -0.53
N HIS A 68 4.39 18.01 -0.27
CA HIS A 68 5.69 17.45 0.09
C HIS A 68 5.94 17.67 1.57
N GLN A 69 6.11 16.59 2.33
CA GLN A 69 6.46 16.65 3.74
C GLN A 69 7.97 16.73 3.90
N PHE A 70 8.46 17.94 4.19
CA PHE A 70 9.86 18.21 4.50
C PHE A 70 10.14 17.97 5.97
N VAL A 71 11.29 17.36 6.27
CA VAL A 71 11.79 17.26 7.64
C VAL A 71 12.41 18.59 8.06
N VAL A 72 12.10 19.02 9.29
CA VAL A 72 12.74 20.15 9.95
C VAL A 72 13.65 19.60 11.05
N PRO A 73 14.98 19.51 10.82
CA PRO A 73 15.91 18.87 11.77
C PRO A 73 15.84 19.46 13.18
N GLY A 74 15.68 20.77 13.30
CA GLY A 74 15.57 21.46 14.60
C GLY A 74 14.35 21.09 15.44
N GLY A 75 13.28 20.54 14.83
CA GLY A 75 12.11 20.02 15.54
C GLY A 75 12.22 18.54 15.92
N LEU A 76 13.16 17.81 15.30
CA LEU A 76 13.45 16.42 15.68
C LEU A 76 14.20 16.32 17.00
N VAL A 77 15.10 17.27 17.28
CA VAL A 77 15.91 17.31 18.50
C VAL A 77 15.12 17.95 19.65
N SER A 78 14.35 17.16 20.40
CA SER A 78 13.81 17.57 21.70
C SER A 78 14.49 16.74 22.79
N GLY A 79 15.61 17.24 23.32
CA GLY A 79 16.38 16.55 24.36
C GLY A 79 17.74 17.16 24.74
N GLY A 80 18.06 18.37 24.30
CA GLY A 80 19.29 19.07 24.72
C GLY A 80 19.01 19.99 25.91
N GLN A 81 19.42 19.60 27.10
CA GLN A 81 19.42 20.43 28.30
C GLN A 81 20.42 21.59 28.12
N GLY A 82 19.95 22.70 27.57
CA GLY A 82 20.69 23.96 27.46
C GLY A 82 19.94 25.06 28.20
N SER A 83 20.49 25.53 29.32
CA SER A 83 19.94 26.65 30.09
C SER A 83 20.07 27.96 29.32
N GLY A 84 18.99 28.42 28.72
CA GLY A 84 18.91 29.74 28.10
C GLY A 84 17.45 30.10 27.87
N GLY A 85 16.92 30.98 28.72
CA GLY A 85 15.53 31.42 28.68
C GLY A 85 15.18 32.06 27.34
N GLY A 86 14.41 31.34 26.54
CA GLY A 86 13.77 31.78 25.33
C GLY A 86 12.53 30.93 25.15
N GLN A 87 11.38 31.58 24.99
CA GLN A 87 10.05 30.99 24.85
C GLN A 87 10.07 29.77 23.91
N ASN A 88 9.71 28.59 24.42
CA ASN A 88 9.53 27.36 23.63
C ASN A 88 8.37 27.55 22.64
N THR A 89 8.63 28.10 21.46
CA THR A 89 7.89 27.68 20.27
C THR A 89 8.30 26.24 20.02
N ALA A 90 7.39 25.29 20.23
CA ALA A 90 7.61 23.90 19.86
C ALA A 90 8.02 23.87 18.39
N ASN A 91 9.31 23.65 18.11
CA ASN A 91 9.79 23.56 16.74
C ASN A 91 9.05 22.39 16.08
N GLU A 92 8.19 22.70 15.10
CA GLU A 92 7.53 21.66 14.30
C GLU A 92 8.61 20.81 13.63
N ALA A 93 8.47 19.49 13.71
CA ALA A 93 9.45 18.54 13.17
C ALA A 93 9.34 18.34 11.66
N PHE A 94 8.25 18.85 11.06
CA PHE A 94 8.00 18.79 9.63
C PHE A 94 7.35 20.09 9.15
N HIS A 95 7.42 20.29 7.84
CA HIS A 95 6.68 21.33 7.16
C HIS A 95 6.12 20.77 5.85
N ASN A 96 4.82 20.90 5.64
CA ASN A 96 4.16 20.47 4.41
C ASN A 96 4.14 21.65 3.42
N LEU A 97 4.85 21.51 2.31
CA LEU A 97 4.76 22.47 1.20
C LEU A 97 3.85 21.92 0.12
N VAL A 98 2.90 22.75 -0.30
CA VAL A 98 1.91 22.41 -1.34
C VAL A 98 2.20 23.25 -2.57
N SER A 99 2.34 22.59 -3.72
CA SER A 99 2.49 23.24 -5.02
C SER A 99 1.60 22.55 -6.05
N GLU A 100 1.16 23.30 -7.05
CA GLU A 100 0.34 22.81 -8.15
C GLU A 100 1.04 23.00 -9.48
N GLY A 101 0.70 22.16 -10.46
CA GLY A 101 1.31 22.23 -11.77
C GLY A 101 0.86 21.10 -12.68
N ASP A 102 1.35 21.13 -13.91
CA ASP A 102 0.90 20.23 -14.96
C ASP A 102 1.79 18.99 -15.08
N SER A 103 2.93 19.03 -14.38
CA SER A 103 3.90 17.96 -14.25
C SER A 103 4.42 17.90 -12.81
N LEU A 104 4.51 16.69 -12.24
CA LEU A 104 5.12 16.51 -10.91
C LEU A 104 6.60 16.91 -10.87
N PHE A 105 7.30 16.81 -12.00
CA PHE A 105 8.66 17.31 -12.11
C PHE A 105 8.71 18.84 -12.07
N GLU A 106 7.79 19.53 -12.76
CA GLU A 106 7.66 20.99 -12.68
C GLU A 106 7.30 21.41 -11.25
N ILE A 107 6.34 20.74 -10.62
CA ILE A 107 5.94 20.98 -9.23
C ILE A 107 7.14 20.85 -8.27
N SER A 108 7.96 19.81 -8.46
CA SER A 108 9.19 19.59 -7.68
C SER A 108 10.21 20.72 -7.89
N ARG A 109 10.39 21.19 -9.13
CA ARG A 109 11.31 22.30 -9.44
C ARG A 109 10.80 23.63 -8.92
N GLU A 110 9.49 23.87 -9.00
CA GLU A 110 8.86 25.08 -8.47
C GLU A 110 8.93 25.11 -6.95
N LEU A 111 8.87 23.95 -6.27
CA LEU A 111 9.12 23.93 -4.83
C LEU A 111 10.51 24.47 -4.48
N ALA A 112 11.53 24.24 -5.31
CA ALA A 112 12.86 24.77 -5.07
C ALA A 112 12.94 26.31 -5.13
N THR A 113 11.95 27.01 -5.68
CA THR A 113 11.87 28.48 -5.62
C THR A 113 11.32 28.97 -4.27
N ARG A 114 10.65 28.09 -3.52
CA ARG A 114 9.93 28.39 -2.26
C ARG A 114 10.60 27.83 -1.01
N THR A 115 11.67 27.04 -1.16
CA THR A 115 12.49 26.53 -0.05
C THR A 115 13.95 26.85 -0.28
N SER A 116 14.68 27.18 0.79
CA SER A 116 16.13 27.38 0.74
C SER A 116 16.92 26.09 0.51
N ARG A 117 16.28 24.93 0.70
CA ARG A 117 16.87 23.60 0.52
C ARG A 117 16.18 22.86 -0.60
N SER A 118 16.94 22.36 -1.57
CA SER A 118 16.38 21.62 -2.70
C SER A 118 15.71 20.32 -2.25
N PRO A 119 14.53 19.96 -2.80
CA PRO A 119 13.87 18.70 -2.49
C PRO A 119 14.78 17.50 -2.74
N PHE A 120 14.84 16.59 -1.78
CA PHE A 120 15.68 15.40 -1.83
C PHE A 120 14.86 14.17 -1.44
N TYR A 121 14.61 13.29 -2.41
CA TYR A 121 13.64 12.19 -2.33
C TYR A 121 14.22 10.86 -1.84
N GLN A 122 15.54 10.76 -1.61
CA GLN A 122 16.16 9.49 -1.22
C GLN A 122 15.68 8.96 0.13
N HIS A 123 15.03 9.79 0.94
CA HIS A 123 14.44 9.40 2.23
C HIS A 123 12.91 9.27 2.18
N MET A 124 12.30 9.41 1.01
CA MET A 124 10.86 9.26 0.84
C MET A 124 10.43 7.85 1.25
N LYS A 125 9.56 7.78 2.25
CA LYS A 125 9.02 6.52 2.78
C LYS A 125 7.70 6.15 2.15
N ILE A 126 6.85 7.14 1.91
CA ILE A 126 5.50 6.92 1.43
C ILE A 126 5.13 7.88 0.30
N LEU A 127 4.26 7.39 -0.58
CA LEU A 127 3.60 8.14 -1.63
C LEU A 127 2.10 7.86 -1.57
N ILE A 128 1.30 8.90 -1.33
CA ILE A 128 -0.15 8.79 -1.17
C ILE A 128 -0.80 9.47 -2.36
N VAL A 129 -1.68 8.75 -3.07
CA VAL A 129 -2.45 9.29 -4.19
C VAL A 129 -3.92 9.33 -3.79
N SER A 130 -4.60 10.45 -4.01
CA SER A 130 -6.03 10.55 -3.70
C SER A 130 -6.88 9.73 -4.66
N GLU A 131 -8.06 9.34 -4.19
CA GLU A 131 -9.01 8.61 -5.03
C GLU A 131 -9.42 9.41 -6.27
N ASP A 132 -9.47 10.74 -6.19
CA ASP A 132 -9.83 11.60 -7.30
C ASP A 132 -8.79 11.51 -8.42
N VAL A 133 -7.51 11.51 -8.07
CA VAL A 133 -6.41 11.30 -9.03
C VAL A 133 -6.42 9.88 -9.58
N ALA A 134 -6.61 8.89 -8.70
CA ALA A 134 -6.57 7.48 -9.10
C ALA A 134 -7.74 7.07 -10.02
N ARG A 135 -8.84 7.83 -10.02
CA ARG A 135 -10.00 7.60 -10.91
C ARG A 135 -9.82 8.16 -12.31
N THR A 136 -8.96 9.17 -12.52
CA THR A 136 -8.78 9.73 -13.86
C THR A 136 -8.03 8.79 -14.78
N LYS A 137 -8.23 8.97 -16.09
CA LYS A 137 -7.62 8.11 -17.09
C LYS A 137 -6.11 8.33 -17.13
N ASP A 138 -5.37 7.27 -16.83
CA ASP A 138 -3.92 7.26 -16.62
C ASP A 138 -3.45 8.15 -15.44
N GLY A 139 -4.35 8.69 -14.61
CA GLY A 139 -4.00 9.62 -13.54
C GLY A 139 -3.05 9.02 -12.52
N PHE A 140 -3.35 7.78 -12.10
CA PHE A 140 -2.48 7.04 -11.19
C PHE A 140 -1.10 6.78 -11.79
N ALA A 141 -1.02 6.30 -13.04
CA ALA A 141 0.26 6.06 -13.71
C ALA A 141 1.09 7.35 -13.89
N ARG A 142 0.44 8.45 -14.31
CA ARG A 142 1.09 9.77 -14.44
C ARG A 142 1.57 10.30 -13.09
N ALA A 143 0.83 10.05 -12.01
CA ALA A 143 1.20 10.45 -10.66
C ALA A 143 2.48 9.74 -10.16
N LEU A 144 2.80 8.57 -10.71
CA LEU A 144 3.98 7.78 -10.33
C LEU A 144 5.18 7.97 -11.29
N ASP A 145 4.97 8.44 -12.52
CA ASP A 145 6.01 8.48 -13.57
C ASP A 145 7.27 9.25 -13.13
N PHE A 146 7.10 10.43 -12.50
CA PHE A 146 8.23 11.21 -11.99
C PHE A 146 9.05 10.42 -10.95
N TYR A 147 8.39 9.86 -9.93
CA TYR A 147 9.05 9.13 -8.85
C TYR A 147 9.66 7.80 -9.30
N LEU A 148 9.20 7.23 -10.42
CA LEU A 148 9.80 6.04 -11.01
C LEU A 148 11.05 6.32 -11.85
N ARG A 149 11.14 7.54 -12.41
CA ARG A 149 12.25 7.98 -13.26
C ARG A 149 13.35 8.71 -12.51
N ASP A 150 12.99 9.39 -11.42
CA ASP A 150 13.92 10.19 -10.63
C ASP A 150 14.94 9.28 -9.91
N PRO A 151 16.26 9.45 -10.14
CA PRO A 151 17.28 8.63 -9.52
C PRO A 151 17.37 8.82 -7.99
N ASP A 152 16.85 9.94 -7.47
CA ASP A 152 16.77 10.18 -6.03
C ASP A 152 15.56 9.50 -5.38
N SER A 153 14.62 8.97 -6.16
CA SER A 153 13.44 8.30 -5.64
C SER A 153 13.69 6.80 -5.42
N ARG A 154 13.19 6.26 -4.30
CA ARG A 154 13.36 4.84 -3.97
C ARG A 154 12.17 4.02 -4.45
N ARG A 155 12.43 2.95 -5.20
CA ARG A 155 11.40 1.95 -5.55
C ARG A 155 10.77 1.26 -4.33
N SER A 156 11.43 1.31 -3.18
CA SER A 156 10.95 0.73 -1.93
C SER A 156 9.97 1.62 -1.16
N SER A 157 9.68 2.84 -1.62
CA SER A 157 8.69 3.70 -0.97
C SER A 157 7.30 3.05 -1.07
N LYS A 158 6.56 3.01 0.04
CA LYS A 158 5.22 2.41 0.10
C LYS A 158 4.20 3.33 -0.59
N VAL A 159 3.25 2.74 -1.32
CA VAL A 159 2.21 3.47 -2.06
C VAL A 159 0.84 3.22 -1.42
N PHE A 160 0.07 4.28 -1.24
CA PHE A 160 -1.26 4.24 -0.64
C PHE A 160 -2.28 5.01 -1.48
N ILE A 161 -3.54 4.57 -1.44
CA ILE A 161 -4.66 5.33 -1.98
C ILE A 161 -5.47 5.95 -0.84
N SER A 162 -5.54 7.28 -0.81
CA SER A 162 -6.35 8.02 0.17
C SER A 162 -7.81 8.02 -0.26
N LYS A 163 -8.71 7.67 0.66
CA LYS A 163 -10.14 7.97 0.52
C LYS A 163 -10.37 9.40 1.01
N GLY A 164 -10.52 10.33 0.08
CA GLY A 164 -10.41 11.78 0.34
C GLY A 164 -9.03 12.33 -0.04
N LEU A 165 -8.66 13.46 0.57
CA LEU A 165 -7.41 14.14 0.23
C LEU A 165 -6.19 13.38 0.76
N ALA A 166 -5.15 13.28 -0.07
CA ALA A 166 -3.85 12.76 0.34
C ALA A 166 -3.14 13.72 1.31
N LYS A 167 -3.31 15.03 1.09
CA LYS A 167 -2.81 16.09 1.98
C LYS A 167 -3.24 15.89 3.43
N GLU A 168 -4.51 15.59 3.69
CA GLU A 168 -5.06 15.44 5.04
C GLU A 168 -4.35 14.33 5.83
N VAL A 169 -3.94 13.24 5.16
CA VAL A 169 -3.18 12.14 5.77
C VAL A 169 -1.79 12.63 6.23
N LEU A 170 -1.15 13.52 5.46
CA LEU A 170 0.16 14.09 5.80
C LEU A 170 0.08 15.24 6.83
N GLU A 171 -1.12 15.71 7.17
CA GLU A 171 -1.35 16.77 8.15
C GLU A 171 -1.77 16.26 9.53
N VAL A 172 -2.08 14.96 9.65
CA VAL A 172 -2.34 14.30 10.93
C VAL A 172 -1.18 14.54 11.89
N LYS A 173 -1.48 14.83 13.16
CA LYS A 173 -0.46 15.03 14.22
C LYS A 173 -0.49 13.86 15.21
N PRO A 174 0.19 12.74 14.91
CA PRO A 174 0.21 11.59 15.81
C PRO A 174 0.96 11.91 17.11
N LYS A 175 0.56 11.24 18.21
CA LYS A 175 1.19 11.46 19.53
C LYS A 175 2.52 10.71 19.69
N THR A 176 2.71 9.64 18.95
CA THR A 176 3.83 8.70 19.09
C THR A 176 5.00 9.03 18.19
N GLU A 177 4.76 9.71 17.07
CA GLU A 177 5.73 9.99 16.04
C GLU A 177 5.69 11.47 15.66
N LYS A 178 6.86 12.04 15.38
CA LYS A 178 6.96 13.47 15.01
C LYS A 178 6.66 13.74 13.55
N LEU A 179 6.84 12.74 12.69
CA LEU A 179 6.70 12.84 11.24
C LEU A 179 5.52 11.97 10.80
N PRO A 180 4.43 12.55 10.26
CA PRO A 180 3.27 11.78 9.81
C PRO A 180 3.62 10.70 8.78
N ALA A 181 4.57 10.97 7.88
CA ALA A 181 5.01 9.99 6.90
C ALA A 181 5.68 8.75 7.53
N ILE A 182 6.44 8.94 8.62
CA ILE A 182 7.05 7.83 9.36
C ILE A 182 5.99 7.07 10.13
N TYR A 183 5.05 7.78 10.77
CA TYR A 183 3.91 7.17 11.44
C TYR A 183 3.12 6.24 10.51
N VAL A 184 2.73 6.72 9.33
CA VAL A 184 2.03 5.90 8.33
C VAL A 184 2.87 4.71 7.89
N ASN A 185 4.17 4.90 7.64
CA ASN A 185 5.06 3.81 7.26
C ASN A 185 5.10 2.70 8.32
N SER A 186 5.17 3.07 9.61
CA SER A 186 5.19 2.13 10.74
C SER A 186 3.83 1.47 10.97
N VAL A 187 2.72 2.18 10.79
CA VAL A 187 1.38 1.58 10.85
C VAL A 187 1.26 0.46 9.81
N ALA A 188 1.76 0.68 8.60
CA ALA A 188 1.76 -0.29 7.50
C ALA A 188 2.60 -1.56 7.74
N GLU A 189 3.34 -1.66 8.84
CA GLU A 189 4.14 -2.84 9.21
C GLU A 189 3.39 -3.81 10.15
N ASN A 190 2.13 -3.51 10.48
CA ASN A 190 1.31 -4.31 11.39
C ASN A 190 0.34 -5.26 10.68
N ASP A 191 0.57 -5.59 9.40
CA ASP A 191 -0.26 -6.52 8.64
C ASP A 191 -0.25 -7.94 9.26
N ASP A 192 0.84 -8.33 9.92
CA ASP A 192 0.95 -9.58 10.69
C ASP A 192 0.04 -9.60 11.93
N LYS A 193 -0.37 -8.43 12.43
CA LYS A 193 -1.30 -8.30 13.56
C LYS A 193 -2.75 -8.18 13.10
N ASN A 194 -2.99 -7.83 11.84
CA ASN A 194 -4.34 -7.58 11.35
C ASN A 194 -4.50 -8.00 9.88
N SER A 195 -5.15 -9.14 9.70
CA SER A 195 -5.52 -9.74 8.42
C SER A 195 -6.38 -8.85 7.50
N ARG A 196 -6.91 -7.73 7.99
CA ARG A 196 -7.69 -6.74 7.22
C ARG A 196 -6.84 -5.70 6.50
N MET A 197 -5.52 -5.74 6.71
CA MET A 197 -4.55 -4.91 6.04
C MET A 197 -4.00 -5.67 4.83
N LEU A 198 -3.80 -4.98 3.72
CA LEU A 198 -2.99 -5.54 2.64
C LEU A 198 -1.51 -5.52 3.04
N PRO A 199 -0.70 -6.47 2.55
CA PRO A 199 0.76 -6.38 2.61
C PRO A 199 1.28 -5.05 2.03
N ASP A 200 2.52 -4.70 2.37
CA ASP A 200 3.14 -3.46 1.89
C ASP A 200 3.30 -3.47 0.36
N VAL A 201 2.63 -2.52 -0.31
CA VAL A 201 2.77 -2.32 -1.75
C VAL A 201 3.76 -1.18 -1.98
N ARG A 202 4.86 -1.46 -2.68
CA ARG A 202 5.93 -0.50 -2.95
C ARG A 202 5.80 0.09 -4.34
N LEU A 203 6.46 1.21 -4.57
CA LEU A 203 6.48 1.90 -5.86
C LEU A 203 6.98 0.98 -6.99
N GLY A 204 7.96 0.12 -6.71
CA GLY A 204 8.43 -0.90 -7.63
C GLY A 204 7.37 -1.95 -7.99
N ASP A 205 6.58 -2.39 -7.02
CA ASP A 205 5.52 -3.39 -7.20
C ASP A 205 4.38 -2.80 -8.03
N VAL A 206 3.96 -1.57 -7.71
CA VAL A 206 2.95 -0.86 -8.51
C VAL A 206 3.41 -0.69 -9.95
N HIS A 207 4.69 -0.39 -10.17
CA HIS A 207 5.22 -0.28 -11.53
C HIS A 207 5.14 -1.60 -12.30
N GLU A 208 5.35 -2.74 -11.65
CA GLU A 208 5.13 -4.05 -12.27
C GLU A 208 3.64 -4.25 -12.63
N GLU A 209 2.74 -3.92 -11.71
CA GLU A 209 1.29 -4.07 -11.93
C GLU A 209 0.81 -3.16 -13.08
N LEU A 210 1.28 -1.90 -13.17
CA LEU A 210 0.95 -0.95 -14.24
C LEU A 210 1.39 -1.41 -15.65
N LEU A 211 2.43 -2.24 -15.72
CA LEU A 211 2.92 -2.84 -16.97
C LEU A 211 2.20 -4.14 -17.30
N SER A 212 1.52 -4.73 -16.32
CA SER A 212 0.77 -5.97 -16.46
C SER A 212 -0.63 -5.69 -17.01
N PRO A 213 -1.25 -6.64 -17.73
CA PRO A 213 -2.63 -6.51 -18.18
C PRO A 213 -3.64 -6.92 -17.10
N TYR A 214 -3.25 -6.95 -15.82
CA TYR A 214 -4.06 -7.48 -14.73
C TYR A 214 -4.65 -6.38 -13.86
N SER A 215 -5.83 -6.66 -13.32
CA SER A 215 -6.37 -5.91 -12.20
C SER A 215 -5.55 -6.14 -10.93
N PHE A 216 -5.40 -5.11 -10.11
CA PHE A 216 -4.59 -5.17 -8.88
C PHE A 216 -5.21 -4.36 -7.75
N VAL A 217 -4.61 -4.45 -6.56
CA VAL A 217 -5.04 -3.71 -5.37
C VAL A 217 -3.89 -2.94 -4.74
N VAL A 218 -4.22 -1.81 -4.13
CA VAL A 218 -3.29 -0.97 -3.37
C VAL A 218 -3.89 -0.69 -1.99
N PRO A 219 -3.11 -0.62 -0.89
CA PRO A 219 -3.66 -0.38 0.43
C PRO A 219 -4.42 0.95 0.52
N ARG A 220 -5.60 0.92 1.15
CA ARG A 220 -6.42 2.10 1.39
C ARG A 220 -6.02 2.76 2.70
N ILE A 221 -5.87 4.07 2.68
CA ILE A 221 -5.64 4.91 3.85
C ILE A 221 -6.72 5.98 3.98
N ARG A 222 -7.05 6.35 5.21
CA ARG A 222 -7.90 7.51 5.51
C ARG A 222 -7.41 8.22 6.76
N PRO A 223 -7.49 9.56 6.81
CA PRO A 223 -7.17 10.31 8.03
C PRO A 223 -8.28 10.13 9.08
N GLU A 224 -7.88 10.22 10.34
CA GLU A 224 -8.71 10.44 11.52
C GLU A 224 -8.14 11.65 12.28
N GLU A 225 -8.76 12.11 13.37
CA GLU A 225 -8.36 13.36 14.05
C GLU A 225 -6.85 13.46 14.39
N GLN A 226 -6.28 12.39 14.96
CA GLN A 226 -4.88 12.35 15.41
C GLN A 226 -4.15 11.08 14.97
N GLU A 227 -4.75 10.32 14.05
CA GLU A 227 -4.20 9.06 13.57
C GLU A 227 -4.62 8.81 12.11
N VAL A 228 -4.18 7.69 11.56
CA VAL A 228 -4.59 7.23 10.24
C VAL A 228 -5.15 5.84 10.41
N LYS A 229 -6.15 5.50 9.59
CA LYS A 229 -6.63 4.13 9.48
C LYS A 229 -6.20 3.55 8.15
N LEU A 230 -5.31 2.56 8.22
CA LEU A 230 -4.83 1.79 7.08
C LEU A 230 -5.52 0.43 7.08
N ALA A 231 -6.71 0.39 6.49
CA ALA A 231 -7.51 -0.82 6.42
C ALA A 231 -8.40 -0.78 5.18
N GLY A 232 -8.55 -1.93 4.53
CA GLY A 232 -9.20 -2.01 3.23
C GLY A 232 -8.23 -1.89 2.05
N ALA A 233 -8.78 -2.07 0.85
CA ALA A 233 -8.02 -2.03 -0.40
C ALA A 233 -8.68 -1.12 -1.43
N ALA A 234 -7.87 -0.43 -2.23
CA ALA A 234 -8.28 0.24 -3.46
C ALA A 234 -8.12 -0.72 -4.64
N VAL A 235 -9.17 -0.87 -5.44
CA VAL A 235 -9.25 -1.86 -6.53
C VAL A 235 -9.06 -1.16 -7.87
N PHE A 236 -8.02 -1.55 -8.60
CA PHE A 236 -7.70 -1.06 -9.92
C PHE A 236 -8.11 -2.08 -10.98
N ALA A 237 -8.74 -1.62 -12.06
CA ALA A 237 -8.98 -2.43 -13.23
C ALA A 237 -7.71 -2.56 -14.10
N HIS A 238 -7.77 -3.45 -15.08
CA HIS A 238 -6.69 -3.71 -16.06
C HIS A 238 -6.26 -2.47 -16.89
N ASP A 239 -7.01 -1.37 -16.84
CA ASP A 239 -6.68 -0.09 -17.48
C ASP A 239 -6.08 0.94 -16.51
N ASN A 240 -5.67 0.47 -15.32
CA ASN A 240 -5.01 1.25 -14.26
C ASN A 240 -5.90 2.33 -13.64
N GLN A 241 -7.23 2.22 -13.77
CA GLN A 241 -8.17 3.13 -13.12
C GLN A 241 -8.74 2.56 -11.82
N LEU A 242 -8.90 3.42 -10.81
CA LEU A 242 -9.55 3.07 -9.55
C LEU A 242 -11.05 2.84 -9.75
N MET A 243 -11.47 1.58 -9.62
CA MET A 243 -12.88 1.18 -9.71
C MET A 243 -13.64 1.43 -8.41
N GLY A 244 -12.99 1.22 -7.26
CA GLY A 244 -13.63 1.36 -5.96
C GLY A 244 -12.78 0.81 -4.83
N PHE A 245 -13.42 0.57 -3.69
CA PHE A 245 -12.74 0.10 -2.50
C PHE A 245 -13.36 -1.18 -1.95
N LEU A 246 -12.50 -2.03 -1.41
CA LEU A 246 -12.88 -3.08 -0.47
C LEU A 246 -12.90 -2.51 0.95
N GLY A 247 -13.90 -2.92 1.72
CA GLY A 247 -13.95 -2.78 3.17
C GLY A 247 -12.88 -3.65 3.84
N GLU A 248 -12.82 -3.57 5.16
CA GLU A 248 -11.82 -4.29 5.95
C GLU A 248 -12.00 -5.80 5.86
N GLU A 249 -13.23 -6.26 6.05
CA GLU A 249 -13.60 -7.68 6.00
C GLU A 249 -13.51 -8.28 4.58
N GLU A 250 -13.85 -7.48 3.56
CA GLU A 250 -13.66 -7.88 2.16
C GLU A 250 -12.17 -7.95 1.79
N THR A 251 -11.32 -7.13 2.43
CA THR A 251 -9.87 -7.19 2.24
C THR A 251 -9.27 -8.40 2.95
N GLU A 252 -9.78 -8.72 4.13
CA GLU A 252 -9.45 -9.96 4.84
C GLU A 252 -9.83 -11.20 4.01
N GLY A 253 -11.04 -11.23 3.43
CA GLY A 253 -11.44 -12.26 2.48
C GLY A 253 -10.54 -12.30 1.23
N LEU A 254 -10.12 -11.16 0.68
CA LEU A 254 -9.18 -11.11 -0.43
C LEU A 254 -7.81 -11.69 -0.05
N ASN A 255 -7.31 -11.38 1.14
CA ASN A 255 -6.04 -11.90 1.63
C ASN A 255 -6.09 -13.43 1.79
N PHE A 256 -7.20 -13.98 2.27
CA PHE A 256 -7.45 -15.43 2.29
C PHE A 256 -7.47 -16.03 0.88
N LEU A 257 -8.14 -15.38 -0.07
CA LEU A 257 -8.25 -15.84 -1.47
C LEU A 257 -6.92 -15.78 -2.23
N THR A 258 -6.01 -14.89 -1.84
CA THR A 258 -4.73 -14.66 -2.53
C THR A 258 -3.53 -15.27 -1.80
N GLY A 259 -3.74 -15.83 -0.60
CA GLY A 259 -2.67 -16.41 0.22
C GLY A 259 -1.80 -15.38 0.95
N ASN A 260 -2.30 -14.15 1.12
CA ASN A 260 -1.56 -13.01 1.69
C ASN A 260 -1.77 -12.82 3.21
N ILE A 261 -2.21 -13.86 3.93
CA ILE A 261 -2.34 -13.78 5.40
C ILE A 261 -1.01 -14.17 6.04
N SER A 262 -0.37 -13.20 6.67
CA SER A 262 0.84 -13.37 7.51
C SER A 262 0.50 -13.59 8.99
N GLY A 263 -0.71 -13.24 9.42
CA GLY A 263 -1.20 -13.37 10.79
C GLY A 263 -2.55 -12.69 10.99
N GLY A 264 -2.82 -12.25 12.22
CA GLY A 264 -4.06 -11.57 12.59
C GLY A 264 -5.02 -12.42 13.41
N MET A 265 -6.25 -11.95 13.55
CA MET A 265 -7.26 -12.57 14.39
C MET A 265 -8.51 -12.87 13.57
N LEU A 266 -9.02 -14.10 13.70
CA LEU A 266 -10.34 -14.46 13.18
C LEU A 266 -11.35 -14.55 14.31
N LYS A 267 -12.50 -13.90 14.13
CA LYS A 267 -13.62 -13.92 15.05
C LYS A 267 -14.70 -14.87 14.53
N GLY A 268 -15.16 -15.77 15.39
CA GLY A 268 -16.25 -16.70 15.13
C GLY A 268 -17.36 -16.60 16.17
N LYS A 269 -18.43 -17.35 15.95
CA LYS A 269 -19.58 -17.38 16.86
C LYS A 269 -20.08 -18.82 17.03
N LEU A 270 -20.07 -19.32 18.26
CA LEU A 270 -20.58 -20.66 18.60
C LEU A 270 -21.74 -20.54 19.60
N LYS A 271 -22.94 -21.03 19.22
CA LYS A 271 -24.16 -20.97 20.05
C LYS A 271 -24.43 -19.58 20.66
N ASN A 272 -24.21 -18.53 19.86
CA ASN A 272 -24.27 -17.12 20.25
C ASN A 272 -23.13 -16.54 21.09
N ASN A 273 -22.17 -17.34 21.52
CA ASN A 273 -20.99 -16.86 22.23
C ASN A 273 -19.85 -16.55 21.27
N LEU A 274 -19.08 -15.52 21.62
CA LEU A 274 -17.87 -15.12 20.90
C LEU A 274 -16.80 -16.19 21.08
N VAL A 275 -16.14 -16.53 19.98
CA VAL A 275 -14.85 -17.22 19.98
C VAL A 275 -13.89 -16.47 19.05
N SER A 276 -12.62 -16.44 19.37
CA SER A 276 -11.60 -15.77 18.54
C SER A 276 -10.31 -16.57 18.53
N MET A 277 -9.68 -16.67 17.38
CA MET A 277 -8.38 -17.31 17.21
C MET A 277 -7.36 -16.32 16.65
N ASN A 278 -6.11 -16.48 17.06
CA ASN A 278 -4.97 -15.87 16.39
C ASN A 278 -4.50 -16.79 15.28
N ILE A 279 -4.38 -16.25 14.07
CA ILE A 279 -3.86 -16.95 12.90
C ILE A 279 -2.34 -17.01 13.05
N GLN A 280 -1.77 -18.21 12.91
CA GLN A 280 -0.33 -18.44 12.95
C GLN A 280 0.26 -18.65 11.56
N GLY A 281 -0.55 -19.11 10.61
CA GLY A 281 -0.17 -19.26 9.22
C GLY A 281 -1.29 -19.87 8.39
N MET A 282 -1.14 -19.80 7.08
CA MET A 282 -2.05 -20.44 6.13
C MET A 282 -1.27 -21.15 5.02
N LYS A 283 -1.91 -22.14 4.42
CA LYS A 283 -1.57 -22.68 3.11
C LYS A 283 -2.71 -22.37 2.16
N HIS A 284 -2.33 -22.07 0.93
CA HIS A 284 -3.24 -21.69 -0.14
C HIS A 284 -2.88 -22.48 -1.40
N SER A 285 -3.88 -23.05 -2.05
CA SER A 285 -3.73 -23.71 -3.35
C SER A 285 -4.98 -23.53 -4.21
N ILE A 286 -4.78 -23.51 -5.53
CA ILE A 286 -5.87 -23.40 -6.51
C ILE A 286 -5.89 -24.67 -7.35
N GLU A 287 -7.05 -25.32 -7.41
CA GLU A 287 -7.33 -26.38 -8.37
C GLU A 287 -8.21 -25.82 -9.49
N ALA A 288 -7.93 -26.19 -10.75
CA ALA A 288 -8.65 -25.67 -11.90
C ALA A 288 -9.16 -26.78 -12.82
N ASP A 289 -10.46 -26.78 -13.11
CA ASP A 289 -11.08 -27.58 -14.16
C ASP A 289 -11.23 -26.73 -15.42
N LEU A 290 -10.43 -27.08 -16.43
CA LEU A 290 -10.26 -26.32 -17.68
C LEU A 290 -10.81 -27.07 -18.90
N ARG A 291 -11.65 -28.09 -18.68
CA ARG A 291 -12.26 -28.89 -19.75
C ARG A 291 -13.19 -28.05 -20.62
N ASP A 292 -14.02 -27.20 -20.00
CA ASP A 292 -14.78 -26.16 -20.69
C ASP A 292 -13.99 -24.84 -20.66
N ARG A 293 -13.53 -24.40 -21.82
CA ARG A 293 -12.75 -23.16 -21.95
C ARG A 293 -13.59 -21.89 -21.80
N GLN A 294 -14.92 -21.98 -21.89
CA GLN A 294 -15.84 -20.86 -21.71
C GLN A 294 -16.37 -20.79 -20.28
N HIS A 295 -16.39 -21.91 -19.56
CA HIS A 295 -16.86 -22.01 -18.16
C HIS A 295 -15.81 -22.74 -17.30
N MET A 296 -14.68 -22.07 -17.08
CA MET A 296 -13.62 -22.60 -16.23
C MET A 296 -14.07 -22.62 -14.77
N LYS A 297 -13.68 -23.65 -14.02
CA LYS A 297 -13.99 -23.75 -12.60
C LYS A 297 -12.71 -23.72 -11.78
N PHE A 298 -12.71 -22.91 -10.73
CA PHE A 298 -11.60 -22.76 -9.80
C PHE A 298 -12.07 -23.15 -8.40
N THR A 299 -11.29 -24.00 -7.74
CA THR A 299 -11.48 -24.34 -6.32
C THR A 299 -10.29 -23.80 -5.56
N ILE A 300 -10.52 -22.80 -4.74
CA ILE A 300 -9.52 -22.20 -3.85
C ILE A 300 -9.58 -22.96 -2.53
N ILE A 301 -8.49 -23.63 -2.18
CA ILE A 301 -8.37 -24.43 -0.98
C ILE A 301 -7.48 -23.66 0.01
N ILE A 302 -8.05 -23.41 1.19
CA ILE A 302 -7.44 -22.62 2.25
C ILE A 302 -7.30 -23.52 3.48
N GLU A 303 -6.07 -23.74 3.92
CA GLU A 303 -5.79 -24.42 5.19
C GLU A 303 -5.19 -23.40 6.15
N CYS A 304 -5.88 -23.10 7.24
CA CYS A 304 -5.47 -22.10 8.21
C CYS A 304 -5.10 -22.78 9.54
N GLU A 305 -3.99 -22.37 10.14
CA GLU A 305 -3.57 -22.84 11.45
C GLU A 305 -3.57 -21.69 12.45
N GLY A 306 -4.05 -21.96 13.66
CA GLY A 306 -4.19 -20.92 14.67
C GLY A 306 -4.21 -21.41 16.11
N THR A 307 -4.22 -20.45 17.02
CA THR A 307 -4.35 -20.67 18.46
C THR A 307 -5.63 -20.00 18.94
N LEU A 308 -6.44 -20.70 19.74
CA LEU A 308 -7.60 -20.11 20.38
C LEU A 308 -7.14 -19.01 21.35
N ALA A 309 -7.60 -17.78 21.13
CA ALA A 309 -7.20 -16.61 21.89
C ALA A 309 -8.24 -16.25 22.95
N GLU A 310 -9.52 -16.30 22.57
CA GLU A 310 -10.63 -15.92 23.42
C GLU A 310 -11.84 -16.81 23.16
N SER A 311 -12.56 -17.17 24.21
CA SER A 311 -13.80 -17.94 24.09
C SER A 311 -14.72 -17.68 25.27
N TYR A 312 -15.96 -17.30 24.97
CA TYR A 312 -17.03 -17.11 25.95
C TYR A 312 -17.98 -18.30 26.03
N THR A 313 -17.63 -19.42 25.41
CA THR A 313 -18.44 -20.63 25.47
C THR A 313 -18.02 -21.53 26.63
N THR A 314 -19.00 -22.25 27.17
CA THR A 314 -18.80 -23.27 28.19
C THR A 314 -18.53 -24.59 27.50
N MET A 315 -17.28 -25.06 27.52
CA MET A 315 -16.88 -26.33 26.92
C MET A 315 -15.60 -26.89 27.54
N ASP A 316 -15.33 -28.16 27.24
CA ASP A 316 -14.04 -28.80 27.44
C ASP A 316 -13.24 -28.74 26.13
N TYR A 317 -12.16 -27.97 26.10
CA TYR A 317 -11.32 -27.78 24.91
C TYR A 317 -10.36 -28.95 24.69
N LEU A 318 -10.27 -29.90 25.63
CA LEU A 318 -9.53 -31.16 25.42
C LEU A 318 -10.37 -32.20 24.69
N ASN A 319 -11.67 -31.97 24.54
CA ASN A 319 -12.56 -32.86 23.80
C ASN A 319 -12.41 -32.65 22.29
N HIS A 320 -12.06 -33.72 21.57
CA HIS A 320 -11.85 -33.67 20.12
C HIS A 320 -13.07 -33.16 19.35
N MET A 321 -14.28 -33.64 19.64
CA MET A 321 -15.51 -33.17 18.96
C MET A 321 -15.83 -31.71 19.26
N ALA A 322 -15.40 -31.21 20.42
CA ALA A 322 -15.57 -29.81 20.80
C ALA A 322 -14.63 -28.91 19.98
N MET A 323 -13.40 -29.37 19.77
CA MET A 323 -12.40 -28.70 18.91
C MET A 323 -12.78 -28.71 17.43
N GLU A 324 -13.23 -29.85 16.89
CA GLU A 324 -13.70 -29.94 15.50
C GLU A 324 -14.84 -28.94 15.22
N LYS A 325 -15.74 -28.74 16.18
CA LYS A 325 -16.81 -27.73 16.05
C LYS A 325 -16.27 -26.31 16.01
N LEU A 326 -15.24 -25.98 16.79
CA LEU A 326 -14.62 -24.65 16.74
C LEU A 326 -13.90 -24.43 15.41
N GLU A 327 -13.14 -25.43 14.97
CA GLU A 327 -12.47 -25.43 13.67
C GLU A 327 -13.47 -25.24 12.54
N GLN A 328 -14.60 -25.93 12.57
CA GLN A 328 -15.67 -25.76 11.60
C GLN A 328 -16.25 -24.34 11.63
N VAL A 329 -16.51 -23.75 12.79
CA VAL A 329 -17.02 -22.37 12.91
C VAL A 329 -16.05 -21.37 12.25
N PHE A 330 -14.75 -21.53 12.48
CA PHE A 330 -13.75 -20.66 11.87
C PHE A 330 -13.62 -20.92 10.35
N ALA A 331 -13.72 -22.17 9.90
CA ALA A 331 -13.70 -22.51 8.48
C ALA A 331 -14.90 -21.90 7.73
N GLU A 332 -16.10 -21.99 8.31
CA GLU A 332 -17.31 -21.39 7.77
C GLU A 332 -17.19 -19.86 7.67
N GLU A 333 -16.53 -19.22 8.64
CA GLU A 333 -16.30 -17.77 8.62
C GLU A 333 -15.31 -17.36 7.51
N ILE A 334 -14.22 -18.10 7.33
CA ILE A 334 -13.29 -17.89 6.20
C ILE A 334 -14.04 -18.03 4.87
N GLN A 335 -14.86 -19.07 4.72
CA GLN A 335 -15.65 -19.29 3.51
C GLN A 335 -16.64 -18.14 3.28
N ARG A 336 -17.34 -17.69 4.32
CA ARG A 336 -18.29 -16.58 4.23
C ARG A 336 -17.61 -15.30 3.75
N MET A 337 -16.53 -14.86 4.42
CA MET A 337 -15.80 -13.65 4.04
C MET A 337 -15.22 -13.74 2.62
N SER A 338 -14.68 -14.90 2.27
CA SER A 338 -14.15 -15.16 0.92
C SER A 338 -15.25 -15.08 -0.13
N ASN A 339 -16.42 -15.69 0.11
CA ASN A 339 -17.56 -15.64 -0.79
C ASN A 339 -18.16 -14.23 -0.90
N ASP A 340 -18.20 -13.47 0.20
CA ASP A 340 -18.62 -12.06 0.20
C ASP A 340 -17.69 -11.21 -0.66
N THR A 341 -16.38 -11.46 -0.56
CA THR A 341 -15.35 -10.82 -1.38
C THR A 341 -15.49 -11.19 -2.85
N ILE A 342 -15.60 -12.49 -3.17
CA ILE A 342 -15.85 -12.98 -4.54
C ILE A 342 -17.08 -12.29 -5.11
N ARG A 343 -18.20 -12.25 -4.37
CA ARG A 343 -19.42 -11.57 -4.84
C ARG A 343 -19.16 -10.12 -5.24
N LYS A 344 -18.31 -9.39 -4.51
CA LYS A 344 -17.97 -8.02 -4.85
C LYS A 344 -17.01 -7.94 -6.04
N VAL A 345 -15.85 -8.60 -5.99
CA VAL A 345 -14.81 -8.42 -7.00
C VAL A 345 -15.14 -9.12 -8.32
N HIS A 346 -15.72 -10.32 -8.26
CA HIS A 346 -16.08 -11.13 -9.41
C HIS A 346 -17.44 -10.72 -9.99
N ASN A 347 -18.50 -10.71 -9.18
CA ASN A 347 -19.86 -10.51 -9.72
C ASN A 347 -20.22 -9.03 -9.94
N GLN A 348 -19.78 -8.13 -9.06
CA GLN A 348 -20.15 -6.70 -9.14
C GLN A 348 -19.10 -5.89 -9.90
N MET A 349 -17.83 -6.02 -9.54
CA MET A 349 -16.74 -5.21 -10.11
C MET A 349 -16.15 -5.84 -11.39
N LYS A 350 -16.27 -7.16 -11.57
CA LYS A 350 -15.81 -7.91 -12.75
C LYS A 350 -14.31 -7.75 -13.03
N VAL A 351 -13.52 -7.76 -11.95
CA VAL A 351 -12.07 -7.59 -11.98
C VAL A 351 -11.37 -8.75 -11.28
N ASP A 352 -10.29 -9.24 -11.87
CA ASP A 352 -9.51 -10.37 -11.37
C ASP A 352 -8.41 -9.93 -10.39
N VAL A 353 -8.84 -9.40 -9.25
CA VAL A 353 -7.91 -9.11 -8.13
C VAL A 353 -7.56 -10.33 -7.29
N ILE A 354 -8.23 -11.47 -7.53
CA ILE A 354 -7.91 -12.78 -6.94
C ILE A 354 -6.66 -13.40 -7.62
N LYS A 355 -6.26 -12.84 -8.77
CA LYS A 355 -5.07 -13.24 -9.56
C LYS A 355 -5.21 -14.64 -10.20
N LEU A 356 -6.42 -15.04 -10.60
CA LEU A 356 -6.65 -16.31 -11.31
C LEU A 356 -5.98 -16.35 -12.69
N GLY A 357 -5.95 -15.24 -13.41
CA GLY A 357 -5.21 -15.09 -14.67
C GLY A 357 -3.71 -15.28 -14.49
N SER A 358 -3.16 -14.78 -13.38
CA SER A 358 -1.76 -15.02 -13.01
C SER A 358 -1.51 -16.50 -12.70
N TYR A 359 -2.41 -17.17 -11.98
CA TYR A 359 -2.36 -18.62 -11.77
C TYR A 359 -2.35 -19.39 -13.11
N LEU A 360 -3.25 -19.05 -14.04
CA LEU A 360 -3.28 -19.67 -15.37
C LEU A 360 -1.99 -19.42 -16.17
N LYS A 361 -1.42 -18.21 -16.07
CA LYS A 361 -0.13 -17.90 -16.71
C LYS A 361 0.99 -18.78 -16.18
N GLN A 362 1.04 -19.00 -14.86
CA GLN A 362 2.10 -19.76 -14.19
C GLN A 362 1.96 -21.28 -14.42
N HIS A 363 0.75 -21.83 -14.25
CA HIS A 363 0.52 -23.29 -14.27
C HIS A 363 0.03 -23.83 -15.61
N HIS A 364 -0.59 -22.97 -16.45
CA HIS A 364 -1.23 -23.36 -17.70
C HIS A 364 -0.86 -22.43 -18.87
N PHE A 365 0.42 -22.07 -18.97
CA PHE A 365 0.93 -21.04 -19.90
C PHE A 365 0.47 -21.21 -21.36
N SER A 366 0.45 -22.46 -21.86
CA SER A 366 0.02 -22.76 -23.24
C SER A 366 -1.45 -22.41 -23.51
N LEU A 367 -2.32 -22.58 -22.50
CA LEU A 367 -3.71 -22.15 -22.57
C LEU A 367 -3.79 -20.63 -22.40
N TRP A 368 -3.10 -20.08 -21.41
CA TRP A 368 -3.06 -18.64 -21.12
C TRP A 368 -2.72 -17.81 -22.37
N LYS A 369 -1.71 -18.22 -23.15
CA LYS A 369 -1.34 -17.53 -24.40
C LYS A 369 -2.50 -17.33 -25.37
N LYS A 370 -3.46 -18.26 -25.40
CA LYS A 370 -4.61 -18.24 -26.30
C LYS A 370 -5.75 -17.36 -25.78
N ILE A 371 -5.93 -17.32 -24.46
CA ILE A 371 -7.10 -16.68 -23.83
C ILE A 371 -6.79 -15.32 -23.20
N ARG A 372 -5.51 -14.92 -23.07
CA ARG A 372 -5.11 -13.71 -22.33
C ARG A 372 -5.81 -12.42 -22.75
N GLN A 373 -6.19 -12.30 -24.04
CA GLN A 373 -6.90 -11.12 -24.57
C GLN A 373 -8.42 -11.18 -24.31
N ASP A 374 -8.91 -12.36 -23.94
CA ASP A 374 -10.31 -12.67 -23.69
C ASP A 374 -10.61 -12.88 -22.19
N TRP A 375 -9.61 -12.74 -21.31
CA TRP A 375 -9.73 -13.05 -19.89
C TRP A 375 -10.64 -12.05 -19.15
N GLU A 376 -10.13 -10.86 -18.84
CA GLU A 376 -10.93 -9.75 -18.29
C GLU A 376 -11.55 -8.89 -19.40
N THR A 377 -10.94 -8.89 -20.60
CA THR A 377 -11.41 -8.18 -21.79
C THR A 377 -12.01 -9.15 -22.82
N GLY A 378 -12.38 -8.66 -24.01
CA GLY A 378 -12.84 -9.51 -25.11
C GLY A 378 -14.07 -10.34 -24.74
N GLN A 379 -13.93 -11.67 -24.72
CA GLN A 379 -15.01 -12.60 -24.36
C GLN A 379 -15.34 -12.67 -22.85
N ARG A 380 -14.60 -11.96 -21.99
CA ARG A 380 -14.83 -11.86 -20.53
C ARG A 380 -14.92 -13.25 -19.88
N LEU A 381 -13.92 -14.08 -20.16
CA LEU A 381 -13.85 -15.46 -19.65
C LEU A 381 -13.74 -15.50 -18.13
N TYR A 382 -13.11 -14.50 -17.51
CA TYR A 382 -13.08 -14.35 -16.06
C TYR A 382 -14.51 -14.30 -15.52
N GLU A 383 -15.36 -13.40 -16.02
CA GLU A 383 -16.76 -13.21 -15.57
C GLU A 383 -17.61 -14.49 -15.65
N LYS A 384 -17.31 -15.38 -16.61
CA LYS A 384 -18.03 -16.65 -16.81
C LYS A 384 -17.51 -17.80 -15.94
N SER A 385 -16.38 -17.60 -15.27
CA SER A 385 -15.77 -18.62 -14.44
C SER A 385 -16.55 -18.84 -13.14
N GLU A 386 -16.49 -20.08 -12.65
CA GLU A 386 -17.07 -20.47 -11.36
C GLU A 386 -15.93 -20.53 -10.33
N ILE A 387 -16.07 -19.79 -9.24
CA ILE A 387 -15.07 -19.74 -8.16
C ILE A 387 -15.71 -20.32 -6.90
N THR A 388 -15.09 -21.35 -6.35
CA THR A 388 -15.53 -22.01 -5.11
C THR A 388 -14.42 -21.98 -4.08
N VAL A 389 -14.79 -21.88 -2.80
CA VAL A 389 -13.83 -21.78 -1.69
C VAL A 389 -14.06 -22.93 -0.72
N GLN A 390 -13.00 -23.66 -0.40
CA GLN A 390 -12.97 -24.69 0.62
C GLN A 390 -11.98 -24.26 1.70
N ALA A 391 -12.46 -24.12 2.94
CA ALA A 391 -11.59 -23.79 4.06
C ALA A 391 -11.51 -24.96 5.03
N LYS A 392 -10.32 -25.16 5.59
CA LYS A 392 -10.07 -26.03 6.74
C LYS A 392 -9.28 -25.24 7.77
N VAL A 393 -9.62 -25.39 9.04
CA VAL A 393 -8.93 -24.72 10.14
C VAL A 393 -8.40 -25.78 11.09
N TYR A 394 -7.18 -25.59 11.57
CA TYR A 394 -6.56 -26.44 12.57
C TYR A 394 -6.17 -25.58 13.78
N LEU A 395 -6.77 -25.87 14.94
CA LEU A 395 -6.41 -25.22 16.19
C LEU A 395 -5.27 -25.99 16.86
N ARG A 396 -4.07 -25.42 16.82
CA ARG A 396 -2.83 -26.06 17.34
C ARG A 396 -2.66 -25.90 18.84
N ASN A 397 -3.25 -24.86 19.43
CA ASN A 397 -3.16 -24.55 20.85
C ASN A 397 -4.44 -23.88 21.34
N ILE A 398 -4.78 -24.10 22.62
CA ILE A 398 -5.98 -23.59 23.29
C ILE A 398 -5.65 -22.61 24.44
N GLY A 399 -4.38 -22.27 24.61
CA GLY A 399 -3.89 -21.47 25.73
C GLY A 399 -3.84 -22.28 27.03
N ALA A 400 -3.91 -21.58 28.17
CA ALA A 400 -3.82 -22.20 29.50
C ALA A 400 -5.19 -22.66 30.07
N ILE A 401 -6.30 -22.35 29.39
CA ILE A 401 -7.66 -22.65 29.85
C ILE A 401 -8.17 -23.90 29.15
N ASN A 402 -8.08 -25.04 29.84
CA ASN A 402 -8.49 -26.32 29.26
C ASN A 402 -10.01 -26.55 29.33
N ARG A 403 -10.68 -25.99 30.35
CA ARG A 403 -12.10 -26.24 30.60
C ARG A 403 -12.77 -25.05 31.27
N THR A 404 -13.96 -24.69 30.79
CA THR A 404 -14.83 -23.66 31.39
C THR A 404 -16.10 -24.24 32.00
N GLU A 405 -16.41 -25.51 31.72
CA GLU A 405 -17.43 -26.27 32.43
C GLU A 405 -17.03 -26.52 33.89
N ARG A 406 -17.93 -26.22 34.83
CA ARG A 406 -17.77 -26.64 36.23
C ARG A 406 -18.06 -28.14 36.34
N GLN A 407 -17.16 -28.88 36.98
CA GLN A 407 -17.48 -30.22 37.48
C GLN A 407 -18.60 -30.08 38.51
N ASN A 408 -19.80 -30.50 38.14
CA ASN A 408 -20.82 -30.78 39.14
C ASN A 408 -20.41 -32.07 39.84
N ASN A 409 -19.70 -31.95 40.97
CA ASN A 409 -19.57 -33.05 41.92
C ASN A 409 -20.98 -33.35 42.46
N ARG A 410 -21.59 -34.41 41.93
CA ARG A 410 -22.69 -35.14 42.57
C ARG A 410 -22.36 -36.61 42.60
#